data_AF-A0A9X2MJL0-F1
#
_entry.id   AF-A0A9X2MJL0-F1
#
_cell.length_a   1.000
_cell.length_b   1.000
_cell.length_c   1.000
_cell.angle_alpha   90.00
_cell.angle_beta   90.00
_cell.angle_gamma   90.00
#
_symmetry.space_group_name_H-M   'P 1'
#
loop_
_entity.id
_entity.type
_entity.pdbx_description
1 polymer ?
#
loop_
_entity_poly.entity_id
_entity_poly.type
_entity_poly.pdbx_seq_one_letter_code
_entity_poly.pdbx_strand_id
1 'polypeptide(L)' 'MTKNNDKNLNININKFKEKKMSIPIENQTTAAYYDIKGLKPESRVPIPTLEGVMKAKEWVEQNQK' A
#
# COMPACT_ATOMS: atom_id res chain seq x y z
N MET A 1 -51.54 9.05 3.60
CA MET A 1 -50.19 9.12 4.21
C MET A 1 -49.69 7.71 4.44
N THR A 2 -49.11 7.10 3.41
CA THR A 2 -48.62 5.72 3.48
C THR A 2 -47.14 5.79 3.84
N LYS A 3 -46.78 5.41 5.07
CA LYS A 3 -45.39 5.39 5.52
C LYS A 3 -44.69 4.24 4.79
N ASN A 4 -43.87 4.59 3.80
CA ASN A 4 -42.93 3.67 3.17
C ASN A 4 -41.89 3.29 4.23
N ASN A 5 -42.04 2.10 4.80
CA ASN A 5 -41.02 1.47 5.61
C ASN A 5 -39.93 0.96 4.66
N ASP A 6 -39.04 1.87 4.28
CA ASP A 6 -37.79 1.53 3.61
C ASP A 6 -36.97 0.71 4.61
N LYS A 7 -37.08 -0.61 4.48
CA LYS A 7 -36.29 -1.58 5.21
C LYS A 7 -34.83 -1.27 4.89
N ASN A 8 -34.15 -0.63 5.83
CA ASN A 8 -32.70 -0.48 5.84
C ASN A 8 -32.07 -1.87 5.73
N LEU A 9 -31.75 -2.26 4.50
CA LEU A 9 -31.05 -3.49 4.20
C LEU A 9 -29.61 -3.27 4.66
N ASN A 10 -29.34 -3.65 5.91
CA ASN A 10 -27.98 -3.73 6.42
C ASN A 10 -27.29 -4.91 5.71
N ILE A 11 -26.84 -4.67 4.47
CA ILE A 11 -26.06 -5.62 3.69
C ILE A 11 -24.74 -5.74 4.42
N ASN A 12 -24.63 -6.79 5.23
CA ASN A 12 -23.37 -7.17 5.83
C ASN A 12 -22.43 -7.64 4.71
N ILE A 13 -21.70 -6.66 4.14
CA ILE A 13 -20.72 -6.78 3.05
C ILE A 13 -19.53 -7.68 3.41
N ASN A 14 -19.44 -8.15 4.65
CA ASN A 14 -18.34 -8.97 5.17
C ASN A 14 -18.65 -10.48 5.25
N LYS A 15 -19.56 -11.02 4.41
CA LYS A 15 -19.84 -12.47 4.41
C LYS A 15 -18.67 -13.33 3.90
N PHE A 16 -17.73 -12.74 3.15
CA PHE A 16 -16.62 -13.47 2.56
C PHE A 16 -15.29 -12.80 2.88
N LYS A 17 -14.33 -13.59 3.36
CA LYS A 17 -12.96 -13.12 3.60
C LYS A 17 -12.28 -12.84 2.26
N GLU A 18 -11.69 -11.66 2.11
CA GLU A 18 -10.90 -11.35 0.92
C GLU A 18 -9.71 -12.30 0.78
N LYS A 19 -9.53 -12.83 -0.43
CA LYS A 19 -8.50 -13.85 -0.72
C LYS A 19 -7.07 -13.32 -0.63
N LYS A 20 -6.88 -12.00 -0.70
CA LYS A 20 -5.58 -11.33 -0.82
C LYS A 20 -5.22 -10.48 0.41
N MET A 21 -5.77 -10.81 1.58
CA MET A 21 -5.49 -10.09 2.83
C MET A 21 -4.00 -10.04 3.21
N SER A 22 -3.18 -10.98 2.73
CA SER A 22 -1.73 -11.01 2.98
C SER A 22 -0.93 -10.16 2.01
N ILE A 23 -1.56 -9.62 0.96
CA ILE A 23 -0.89 -8.83 -0.07
C ILE A 23 -1.01 -7.35 0.34
N PRO A 24 0.12 -6.63 0.48
CA PRO A 24 0.08 -5.21 0.78
C PRO A 24 -0.73 -4.44 -0.27
N ILE A 25 -1.48 -3.42 0.17
CA ILE A 25 -2.23 -2.51 -0.70
C ILE A 25 -1.27 -1.64 -1.53
N GLU A 26 -0.08 -1.37 -0.98
CA GLU A 26 0.94 -0.48 -1.53
C GLU A 26 1.83 -1.18 -2.56
N ASN A 27 2.13 -0.50 -3.66
CA ASN A 27 3.11 -0.96 -4.62
C ASN A 27 4.54 -0.74 -4.09
N GLN A 28 5.20 -1.81 -3.67
CA GLN A 28 6.55 -1.76 -3.08
C GLN A 28 7.67 -1.55 -4.11
N THR A 29 7.39 -1.62 -5.42
CA THR A 29 8.44 -1.45 -6.45
C THR A 29 9.07 -0.07 -6.45
N THR A 30 8.37 0.91 -5.91
CA THR A 30 8.83 2.31 -5.84
C THR A 30 9.55 2.61 -4.52
N ALA A 31 9.61 1.66 -3.59
CA ALA A 31 10.30 1.85 -2.33
C ALA A 31 11.82 1.92 -2.55
N ALA A 32 12.51 2.79 -1.81
CA ALA A 32 13.95 2.95 -1.95
C ALA A 32 14.72 1.63 -1.68
N TYR A 33 14.23 0.78 -0.76
CA TYR A 33 14.85 -0.51 -0.44
C TYR A 33 14.56 -1.61 -1.46
N TYR A 34 13.75 -1.35 -2.49
CA TYR A 34 13.49 -2.33 -3.55
C TYR A 34 14.69 -2.51 -4.48
N ASP A 35 15.39 -1.42 -4.80
CA ASP A 35 16.58 -1.42 -5.64
C ASP A 35 17.84 -1.13 -4.81
N ILE A 36 18.50 -2.20 -4.36
CA ILE A 36 19.62 -2.14 -3.41
C ILE A 36 20.94 -2.47 -4.10
N LYS A 37 21.96 -1.66 -3.85
CA LYS A 37 23.34 -1.93 -4.32
C LYS A 37 24.19 -2.67 -3.31
N GLY A 38 23.72 -2.80 -2.07
CA GLY A 38 24.44 -3.49 -1.01
C GLY A 38 23.82 -3.28 0.36
N LEU A 39 24.52 -3.75 1.38
CA LEU A 39 24.14 -3.63 2.78
C LEU A 39 25.25 -2.96 3.57
N LYS A 40 24.91 -2.20 4.62
CA LYS A 40 25.90 -1.74 5.60
C LYS A 40 26.53 -2.96 6.31
N PRO A 41 27.85 -2.96 6.56
CA PRO A 41 28.56 -4.17 7.00
C PRO A 41 28.10 -4.71 8.36
N GLU A 42 27.79 -3.84 9.33
CA GLU A 42 27.41 -4.27 10.68
C GLU A 42 25.88 -4.35 10.86
N SER A 43 25.18 -3.24 10.58
CA SER A 43 23.74 -3.15 10.79
C SER A 43 22.91 -3.88 9.73
N ARG A 44 23.54 -4.29 8.62
CA ARG A 44 22.90 -4.89 7.43
C ARG A 44 21.75 -4.05 6.86
N VAL A 45 21.76 -2.75 7.12
CA VAL A 45 20.77 -1.82 6.57
C VAL A 45 20.96 -1.75 5.05
N PRO A 46 19.89 -1.90 4.24
CA PRO A 46 20.00 -1.79 2.80
C PRO A 46 20.47 -0.41 2.34
N ILE A 47 21.41 -0.41 1.40
CA ILE A 47 21.91 0.78 0.75
C ILE A 47 21.25 0.83 -0.64
N PRO A 48 20.34 1.79 -0.88
CA PRO A 48 19.64 1.88 -2.15
C PRO A 48 20.56 2.38 -3.28
N THR A 49 20.15 2.13 -4.52
CA THR A 49 20.70 2.81 -5.71
C THR A 49 20.22 4.26 -5.78
N LEU A 50 20.88 5.10 -6.59
CA LEU A 50 20.41 6.46 -6.82
C LEU A 50 19.04 6.47 -7.53
N GLU A 51 18.85 5.59 -8.50
CA GLU A 51 17.61 5.45 -9.26
C GLU A 51 16.44 5.06 -8.34
N GLY A 52 16.65 4.10 -7.43
CA GLY A 52 15.65 3.71 -6.43
C GLY A 52 15.26 4.86 -5.50
N VAL A 53 16.23 5.68 -5.06
CA VAL A 53 15.96 6.88 -4.25
C VAL A 53 15.14 7.92 -5.02
N MET A 54 15.47 8.17 -6.30
CA MET A 54 14.74 9.12 -7.14
C MET A 54 13.30 8.69 -7.38
N LYS A 55 13.07 7.43 -7.75
CA LYS A 55 11.73 6.88 -7.94
C LYS A 55 10.88 6.99 -6.67
N ALA A 56 11.47 6.65 -5.52
CA ALA A 56 10.78 6.77 -4.23
C ALA A 56 10.37 8.21 -3.94
N LYS A 57 11.27 9.17 -4.20
CA LYS A 57 10.99 10.60 -4.05
C LYS A 57 9.84 11.05 -4.96
N GLU A 58 9.92 10.77 -6.26
CA GLU A 58 8.89 11.16 -7.24
C GLU A 58 7.51 10.62 -6.86
N TRP A 59 7.45 9.38 -6.39
CA TRP A 59 6.19 8.80 -5.93
C TRP A 59 5.61 9.54 -4.73
N VAL A 60 6.43 9.87 -3.72
CA VAL A 60 5.97 10.64 -2.56
C VAL A 60 5.45 12.01 -2.99
N GLU A 61 6.18 12.72 -3.86
CA GLU A 61 5.78 14.03 -4.38
C GLU A 61 4.45 13.97 -5.14
N GLN A 62 4.22 12.93 -5.95
CA GLN A 62 2.97 12.76 -6.70
C GLN A 62 1.78 12.34 -5.83
N ASN A 63 2.03 11.72 -4.67
CA ASN A 63 1.00 11.18 -3.78
C ASN A 63 0.74 12.03 -2.54
N GLN A 64 1.42 13.18 -2.40
CA GLN A 64 1.06 14.18 -1.39
C GLN A 64 -0.31 14.78 -1.74
N LYS A 65 -1.35 14.30 -1.05
CA LYS A 65 -2.70 14.87 -1.03
C LYS A 65 -2.84 15.88 0.09
#